data_AF-A0A2A2Q0U1-F1
#
_entry.id   AF-A0A2A2Q0U1-F1
#
_cell.length_a   1.000
_cell.length_b   1.000
_cell.length_c   1.000
_cell.angle_alpha   90.00
_cell.angle_beta   90.00
_cell.angle_gamma   90.00
#
_symmetry.space_group_name_H-M   'P 1'
#
loop_
_entity.id
_entity.type
_entity.pdbx_description
1 polymer ?
#
loop_
_entity_poly.entity_id
_entity_poly.type
_entity_poly.pdbx_seq_one_letter_code
_entity_poly.pdbx_strand_id
1 'polypeptide(L)'
;MTLGKMSAAEFGDSVRREGQRVFESDGIWWREVRPFFARPLLPYEPLAVSARNLPWRYRLGGSQWALKPGLPANSTLQMVMFRDAAGYRIEHLPHKRRWEVRAAARRFAIRTLDRPDLIKGPGHDVYAEFFARTGYGYRAGRVRKREFDAWVDTLFESR
;
A
#
# COMPACT_ATOMS: atom_id res chain seq x y z
N MET A 1 -6.64 -16.38 -4.81
CA MET A 1 -6.93 -15.47 -3.69
C MET A 1 -7.97 -14.48 -4.18
N THR A 2 -9.25 -14.82 -4.01
CA THR A 2 -10.36 -13.90 -4.27
C THR A 2 -10.25 -12.84 -3.18
N LEU A 3 -9.82 -11.62 -3.53
CA LEU A 3 -10.31 -10.46 -2.79
C LEU A 3 -11.83 -10.62 -2.82
N GLY A 4 -12.44 -11.03 -1.70
CA GLY A 4 -13.88 -10.92 -1.53
C GLY A 4 -14.27 -9.51 -1.96
N LYS A 5 -15.42 -9.36 -2.63
CA LYS A 5 -15.89 -8.10 -3.24
C LYS A 5 -15.90 -6.96 -2.21
N MET A 6 -14.74 -6.35 -1.98
CA MET A 6 -14.59 -5.16 -1.18
C MET A 6 -14.84 -4.00 -2.13
N SER A 7 -15.87 -3.22 -1.84
CA SER A 7 -16.18 -2.00 -2.57
C SER A 7 -15.03 -0.99 -2.44
N ALA A 8 -14.97 -0.04 -3.37
CA ALA A 8 -13.97 1.04 -3.30
C ALA A 8 -14.08 1.86 -2.00
N ALA A 9 -15.29 1.99 -1.45
CA ALA A 9 -15.55 2.66 -0.18
C ALA A 9 -14.98 1.88 1.01
N GLU A 10 -15.27 0.57 1.10
CA GLU A 10 -14.71 -0.29 2.16
C GLU A 10 -13.18 -0.34 2.09
N PHE A 11 -12.61 -0.37 0.89
CA PHE A 11 -11.17 -0.28 0.70
C PHE A 11 -10.63 1.09 1.12
N GLY A 12 -11.35 2.17 0.80
CA GLY A 12 -11.02 3.52 1.23
C GLY A 12 -10.95 3.65 2.74
N ASP A 13 -11.91 3.08 3.45
CA ASP A 13 -11.94 3.09 4.92
C ASP A 13 -10.83 2.24 5.53
N SER A 14 -10.54 1.06 4.96
CA SER A 14 -9.38 0.26 5.37
C SER A 14 -8.08 1.07 5.25
N VAL A 15 -7.88 1.74 4.12
CA VAL A 15 -6.68 2.55 3.85
C VAL A 15 -6.62 3.80 4.73
N ARG A 16 -7.76 4.38 5.13
CA ARG A 16 -7.82 5.44 6.16
C ARG A 16 -7.39 4.94 7.54
N ARG A 17 -7.82 3.75 7.96
CA ARG A 17 -7.41 3.14 9.24
C ARG A 17 -5.92 2.85 9.28
N GLU A 18 -5.33 2.48 8.14
CA GLU A 18 -3.87 2.42 7.99
C GLU A 18 -3.20 3.79 8.15
N GLY A 19 -3.96 4.88 8.31
CA GLY A 19 -3.55 6.26 8.51
C GLY A 19 -3.30 7.03 7.22
N GLN A 20 -3.68 6.49 6.06
CA GLN A 20 -3.49 7.20 4.79
C GLN A 20 -4.61 8.23 4.62
N ARG A 21 -4.29 9.34 3.96
CA ARG A 21 -5.28 10.38 3.66
C ARG A 21 -6.07 9.98 2.42
N VAL A 22 -7.31 9.55 2.61
CA VAL A 22 -8.21 9.15 1.52
C VAL A 22 -9.47 10.01 1.55
N PHE A 23 -9.93 10.45 0.39
CA PHE A 23 -11.13 11.26 0.23
C PHE A 23 -11.87 10.87 -1.06
N GLU A 24 -13.15 11.16 -1.11
CA GLU A 24 -13.97 10.96 -2.31
C GLU A 24 -14.16 12.29 -3.05
N SER A 25 -14.19 12.24 -4.38
CA SER A 25 -14.45 13.38 -5.25
C SER A 25 -14.97 12.85 -6.59
N ASP A 26 -16.14 13.34 -7.01
CA ASP A 26 -16.88 12.87 -8.20
C ASP A 26 -17.08 11.35 -8.28
N GLY A 27 -17.41 10.71 -7.14
CA GLY A 27 -17.59 9.26 -7.07
C GLY A 27 -16.29 8.45 -7.20
N ILE A 28 -15.14 9.13 -7.25
CA ILE A 28 -13.83 8.50 -7.31
C ILE A 28 -13.15 8.65 -5.95
N TRP A 29 -12.62 7.54 -5.46
CA TRP A 29 -11.82 7.52 -4.25
C TRP A 29 -10.38 7.87 -4.57
N TRP A 30 -9.84 8.88 -3.89
CA TRP A 30 -8.50 9.40 -4.06
C TRP A 30 -7.68 9.22 -2.79
N ARG A 31 -6.39 8.94 -2.94
CA ARG A 31 -5.41 9.02 -1.85
C ARG A 31 -4.43 10.14 -2.08
N GLU A 32 -4.08 10.84 -1.01
CA GLU A 32 -2.96 11.77 -0.98
C GLU A 32 -1.67 11.00 -0.73
N VAL A 33 -0.83 10.89 -1.76
CA VAL A 33 0.43 10.13 -1.72
C VAL A 33 1.56 10.95 -1.09
N ARG A 34 1.47 12.27 -1.24
CA ARG A 34 2.34 13.30 -0.61
C ARG A 34 1.51 14.58 -0.48
N PRO A 35 1.90 15.54 0.38
CA PRO A 35 1.13 16.76 0.56
C PRO A 35 0.71 17.39 -0.77
N PHE A 36 -0.59 17.66 -0.91
CA PHE A 36 -1.19 18.29 -2.09
C PHE A 36 -1.15 17.48 -3.40
N PHE A 37 -0.73 16.21 -3.37
CA PHE A 37 -0.66 15.35 -4.55
C PHE A 37 -1.56 14.11 -4.42
N ALA A 38 -2.53 13.99 -5.32
CA ALA A 38 -3.53 12.91 -5.28
C ALA A 38 -3.36 11.87 -6.40
N ARG A 39 -3.67 10.61 -6.09
CA ARG A 39 -3.86 9.53 -7.08
C ARG A 39 -5.15 8.77 -6.76
N PRO A 40 -5.81 8.15 -7.74
CA PRO A 40 -6.93 7.26 -7.46
C PRO A 40 -6.51 6.15 -6.51
N LEU A 41 -7.43 5.76 -5.65
CA LEU A 41 -7.26 4.65 -4.72
C LEU A 41 -7.09 3.33 -5.48
N LEU A 42 -7.80 3.18 -6.59
CA LEU A 42 -7.70 2.08 -7.55
C LEU A 42 -6.90 2.55 -8.78
N PRO A 43 -5.56 2.44 -8.79
CA PRO A 43 -4.73 3.02 -9.85
C PRO A 43 -4.87 2.32 -11.21
N TYR A 44 -5.47 1.14 -11.24
CA TYR A 44 -5.66 0.31 -12.43
C TYR A 44 -6.97 0.58 -13.17
N GLU A 45 -7.89 1.36 -12.59
CA GLU A 45 -9.14 1.72 -13.24
C GLU A 45 -8.95 2.99 -14.09
N PRO A 46 -9.03 2.90 -15.43
CA PRO A 46 -8.78 4.05 -16.29
C PRO A 46 -9.95 5.05 -16.20
N LEU A 47 -9.64 6.30 -15.89
CA LEU A 47 -10.62 7.37 -15.73
C LEU A 47 -10.74 8.23 -16.98
N ALA A 48 -11.87 8.92 -17.13
CA ALA A 48 -12.05 9.96 -18.15
C ALA A 48 -11.31 11.26 -17.75
N VAL A 49 -11.06 12.15 -18.72
CA VAL A 49 -10.43 13.47 -18.47
C VAL A 49 -11.27 14.33 -17.52
N SER A 50 -12.59 14.14 -17.52
CA SER A 50 -13.56 14.88 -16.71
C SER A 50 -13.48 14.59 -15.21
N ALA A 51 -12.71 13.59 -14.78
CA ALA A 51 -12.49 13.23 -13.36
C ALA A 51 -11.62 14.26 -12.59
N ARG A 52 -11.75 15.55 -12.90
CA ARG A 52 -10.80 16.60 -12.53
C ARG A 52 -11.23 17.45 -11.33
N ASN A 53 -12.42 17.26 -10.75
CA ASN A 53 -12.90 18.12 -9.66
C ASN A 53 -12.29 17.74 -8.30
N LEU A 54 -10.96 17.73 -8.26
CA LEU A 54 -10.24 17.60 -7.00
C LEU A 54 -10.42 18.86 -6.14
N PRO A 55 -10.44 18.70 -4.80
CA PRO A 55 -10.41 19.82 -3.87
C PRO A 55 -9.28 20.80 -4.21
N TRP A 56 -9.52 22.10 -4.01
CA TRP A 56 -8.64 23.20 -4.45
C TRP A 56 -7.18 23.02 -4.01
N ARG A 57 -6.92 22.45 -2.83
CA ARG A 57 -5.57 22.20 -2.31
C ARG A 57 -4.72 21.30 -3.21
N TYR A 58 -5.34 20.38 -3.95
CA TYR A 58 -4.64 19.49 -4.89
C TYR A 58 -4.30 20.18 -6.21
N ARG A 59 -4.79 21.39 -6.45
CA ARG A 59 -4.34 22.22 -7.58
C ARG A 59 -2.90 22.72 -7.38
N LEU A 60 -2.40 22.74 -6.15
CA LEU A 60 -1.03 23.17 -5.82
C LEU A 60 0.01 22.09 -6.08
N GLY A 61 -0.29 20.82 -5.78
CA GLY A 61 0.64 19.70 -5.98
C GLY A 61 0.36 18.88 -7.24
N GLY A 62 -0.88 18.81 -7.67
CA GLY A 62 -1.32 18.07 -8.86
C GLY A 62 -1.87 16.68 -8.56
N SER A 63 -2.12 15.92 -9.62
CA SER A 63 -2.64 14.57 -9.53
C SER A 63 -2.19 13.71 -10.70
N GLN A 64 -2.21 12.39 -10.53
CA GLN A 64 -1.82 11.45 -11.56
C GLN A 64 -2.73 10.22 -11.55
N TRP A 65 -3.22 9.81 -12.72
CA TRP A 65 -4.08 8.65 -12.90
C TRP A 65 -3.94 8.05 -14.30
N ALA A 66 -4.40 6.81 -14.47
CA ALA A 66 -4.48 6.17 -15.77
C ALA A 66 -5.69 6.73 -16.54
N LEU A 67 -5.48 7.15 -17.79
CA LEU A 67 -6.55 7.61 -18.67
C LEU A 67 -7.09 6.46 -19.51
N LYS A 68 -8.36 6.55 -19.92
CA LYS A 68 -8.91 5.66 -20.96
C LYS A 68 -8.08 5.76 -22.25
N PRO A 69 -7.93 4.65 -23.01
CA PRO A 69 -7.17 4.64 -24.26
C PRO A 69 -7.63 5.75 -25.24
N GLY A 70 -6.68 6.34 -25.95
CA GLY A 70 -6.95 7.38 -26.96
C GLY A 70 -7.04 8.81 -26.43
N LEU A 71 -6.96 9.02 -25.11
CA LEU A 71 -6.94 10.36 -24.50
C LEU A 71 -5.51 10.92 -24.40
N PRO A 72 -5.32 12.25 -24.54
CA PRO A 72 -4.02 12.87 -24.41
C PRO A 72 -3.51 12.76 -22.96
N ALA A 73 -2.28 12.31 -22.80
CA ALA A 73 -1.59 12.18 -21.52
C ALA A 73 -0.27 12.97 -21.54
N ASN A 74 0.14 13.50 -20.39
CA ASN A 74 1.40 14.22 -20.21
C ASN A 74 2.43 13.42 -19.39
N SER A 75 2.11 12.19 -19.00
CA SER A 75 2.99 11.28 -18.24
C SER A 75 2.56 9.83 -18.43
N THR A 76 3.41 8.90 -17.99
CA THR A 76 3.13 7.45 -18.03
C THR A 76 3.17 6.85 -16.62
N LEU A 77 2.36 5.82 -16.38
CA LEU A 77 2.33 5.04 -15.15
C LEU A 77 2.75 3.60 -15.48
N GLN A 78 3.88 3.16 -14.93
CA GLN A 78 4.32 1.77 -15.05
C GLN A 78 3.76 0.96 -13.89
N MET A 79 2.82 0.05 -14.18
CA MET A 79 2.22 -0.83 -13.19
C MET A 79 2.81 -2.23 -13.32
N VAL A 80 3.52 -2.67 -12.28
CA VAL A 80 3.97 -4.07 -12.17
C VAL A 80 2.83 -4.89 -11.59
N MET A 81 2.18 -5.71 -12.43
CA MET A 81 1.07 -6.58 -12.02
C MET A 81 1.50 -8.04 -12.08
N PHE A 82 1.26 -8.76 -10.99
CA PHE A 82 1.40 -10.21 -10.95
C PHE A 82 0.12 -10.84 -11.51
N ARG A 83 0.20 -11.42 -12.72
CA ARG A 83 -0.96 -12.01 -13.41
C ARG A 83 -1.55 -13.22 -12.69
N ASP A 84 -0.70 -14.02 -12.06
CA ASP A 84 -1.11 -15.20 -11.30
C ASP A 84 -0.35 -15.26 -9.97
N ALA A 85 -0.80 -14.43 -9.03
CA ALA A 85 -0.26 -14.47 -7.67
C ALA A 85 -0.59 -15.80 -6.95
N ALA A 86 -1.69 -16.46 -7.32
CA ALA A 86 -2.14 -17.69 -6.67
C ALA A 86 -1.34 -18.94 -7.11
N GLY A 87 -0.89 -18.97 -8.36
CA GLY A 87 -0.02 -20.00 -8.91
C GLY A 87 1.48 -19.73 -8.69
N TYR A 88 1.84 -18.65 -7.98
CA TYR A 88 3.22 -18.39 -7.60
C TYR A 88 3.71 -19.47 -6.62
N ARG A 89 4.53 -20.38 -7.13
CA ARG A 89 5.09 -21.51 -6.39
C ARG A 89 6.61 -21.51 -6.54
N ILE A 90 7.33 -21.92 -5.49
CA ILE A 90 8.80 -21.99 -5.53
C ILE A 90 9.24 -22.90 -6.67
N GLU A 91 8.50 -23.97 -6.94
CA GLU A 91 8.78 -24.95 -8.00
C GLU A 91 8.85 -24.30 -9.40
N HIS A 92 8.07 -23.25 -9.63
CA HIS A 92 8.01 -22.53 -10.90
C HIS A 92 9.15 -21.51 -11.07
N LEU A 93 9.97 -21.27 -10.04
CA LEU A 93 11.09 -20.33 -10.15
C LEU A 93 12.26 -20.95 -10.94
N PRO A 94 13.10 -20.15 -11.61
CA PRO A 94 14.35 -20.63 -12.21
C PRO A 94 15.25 -21.32 -11.18
N HIS A 95 16.05 -22.30 -11.61
CA HIS A 95 16.87 -23.13 -10.72
C HIS A 95 17.67 -22.33 -9.69
N LYS A 96 18.38 -21.26 -10.13
CA LYS A 96 19.14 -20.38 -9.24
C LYS A 96 18.26 -19.75 -8.15
N ARG A 97 17.10 -19.21 -8.53
CA ARG A 97 16.15 -18.60 -7.59
C ARG A 97 15.57 -19.61 -6.61
N ARG A 98 15.26 -20.84 -7.06
CA ARG A 98 14.83 -21.93 -6.17
C ARG A 98 15.89 -22.24 -5.12
N TRP A 99 17.14 -22.35 -5.54
CA TRP A 99 18.24 -22.62 -4.63
C TRP A 99 18.42 -21.49 -3.62
N GLU A 100 18.40 -20.22 -4.06
CA GLU A 100 18.49 -19.05 -3.17
C GLU A 100 17.37 -19.05 -2.13
N VAL A 101 16.11 -19.26 -2.55
CA VAL A 101 14.95 -19.30 -1.65
C VAL A 101 15.08 -20.45 -0.64
N ARG A 102 15.46 -21.65 -1.10
CA ARG A 102 15.66 -22.81 -0.20
C ARG A 102 16.81 -22.59 0.78
N ALA A 103 17.90 -21.97 0.34
CA ALA A 103 19.03 -21.65 1.20
C ALA A 103 18.65 -20.61 2.27
N ALA A 104 17.90 -19.57 1.89
CA ALA A 104 17.38 -18.58 2.82
C ALA A 104 16.38 -19.21 3.82
N ALA A 105 15.48 -20.09 3.36
CA ALA A 105 14.51 -20.77 4.21
C ALA A 105 15.14 -21.67 5.29
N ARG A 106 16.41 -22.07 5.14
CA ARG A 106 17.17 -22.76 6.20
C ARG A 106 17.56 -21.84 7.36
N ARG A 107 17.59 -20.53 7.12
CA ARG A 107 18.03 -19.51 8.08
C ARG A 107 16.88 -18.64 8.60
N PHE A 108 15.81 -18.53 7.83
CA PHE A 108 14.67 -17.66 8.14
C PHE A 108 13.38 -18.47 8.19
N ALA A 109 12.59 -18.24 9.24
CA ALA A 109 11.22 -18.73 9.33
C ALA A 109 10.26 -17.66 8.79
N ILE A 110 9.43 -18.03 7.81
CA ILE A 110 8.34 -17.17 7.33
C ILE A 110 7.12 -17.46 8.22
N ARG A 111 6.56 -16.43 8.85
CA ARG A 111 5.36 -16.55 9.69
C ARG A 111 4.30 -15.56 9.21
N THR A 112 3.04 -16.00 9.21
CA THR A 112 1.90 -15.11 9.02
C THR A 112 1.73 -14.26 10.27
N LEU A 113 1.57 -12.95 10.09
CA LEU A 113 1.25 -12.02 11.17
C LEU A 113 -0.26 -11.82 11.20
N ASP A 114 -0.94 -12.68 11.95
CA ASP A 114 -2.39 -12.72 12.07
C ASP A 114 -2.94 -12.28 13.43
N ARG A 115 -2.06 -11.97 14.37
CA ARG A 115 -2.41 -11.41 15.68
C ARG A 115 -1.52 -10.21 16.03
N PRO A 116 -2.06 -9.22 16.78
CA PRO A 116 -1.33 -8.00 17.12
C PRO A 116 -0.10 -8.24 18.01
N ASP A 117 -0.14 -9.24 18.90
CA ASP A 117 0.97 -9.59 19.79
C ASP A 117 2.25 -9.99 19.03
N LEU A 118 2.10 -10.60 17.85
CA LEU A 118 3.22 -10.99 16.99
C LEU A 118 3.97 -9.78 16.39
N ILE A 119 3.34 -8.59 16.38
CA ILE A 119 3.90 -7.36 15.80
C ILE A 119 4.36 -6.38 16.89
N LYS A 120 3.58 -6.17 17.94
CA LYS A 120 3.84 -5.13 18.97
C LYS A 120 5.17 -5.28 19.72
N GLY A 121 5.68 -6.50 19.87
CA GLY A 121 6.99 -6.76 20.48
C GLY A 121 8.12 -6.67 19.45
N PRO A 122 8.54 -7.79 18.83
CA PRO A 122 9.68 -7.80 17.91
C PRO A 122 9.53 -6.88 16.70
N GLY A 123 8.30 -6.60 16.25
CA GLY A 123 8.05 -5.73 15.11
C GLY A 123 8.34 -4.27 15.40
N HIS A 124 8.19 -3.81 16.65
CA HIS A 124 8.56 -2.44 17.03
C HIS A 124 10.08 -2.26 16.99
N ASP A 125 10.85 -3.21 17.52
CA ASP A 125 12.32 -3.16 17.51
C ASP A 125 12.88 -3.09 16.08
N VAL A 126 12.36 -3.93 15.18
CA VAL A 126 12.73 -3.93 13.77
C VAL A 126 12.38 -2.59 13.10
N TYR A 127 11.22 -2.00 13.42
CA TYR A 127 10.82 -0.71 12.89
C TYR A 127 11.73 0.42 13.37
N ALA A 128 12.09 0.43 14.66
CA ALA A 128 12.98 1.42 15.25
C ALA A 128 14.40 1.34 14.66
N GLU A 129 14.95 0.13 14.51
CA GLU A 129 16.25 -0.09 13.87
C GLU A 129 16.25 0.40 12.41
N PHE A 130 15.21 0.04 11.64
CA PHE A 130 15.03 0.51 10.27
C PHE A 130 15.02 2.04 10.18
N PHE A 131 14.27 2.70 11.06
CA PHE A 131 14.19 4.16 11.09
C PHE A 131 15.54 4.79 11.43
N ALA A 132 16.24 4.27 12.44
CA ALA A 132 17.56 4.74 12.84
C ALA A 132 18.60 4.62 11.70
N ARG A 133 18.56 3.53 10.93
CA ARG A 133 19.48 3.31 9.81
C ARG A 133 19.20 4.19 8.59
N THR A 134 17.93 4.45 8.31
CA THR A 134 17.52 5.06 7.02
C THR A 134 17.13 6.52 7.11
N GLY A 135 16.86 7.04 8.32
CA GLY A 135 16.32 8.39 8.50
C GLY A 135 14.95 8.59 7.84
N TYR A 136 14.19 7.50 7.64
CA TYR A 136 12.95 7.52 6.86
C TYR A 136 11.83 8.29 7.58
N GLY A 137 11.72 9.60 7.32
CA GLY A 137 10.83 10.51 8.06
C GLY A 137 9.31 10.28 7.93
N TYR A 138 8.87 9.34 7.09
CA TYR A 138 7.44 9.04 6.97
C TYR A 138 6.94 8.30 8.21
N ARG A 139 5.98 8.90 8.92
CA ARG A 139 5.38 8.37 10.18
C ARG A 139 6.42 8.05 11.26
N ALA A 140 7.37 8.96 11.44
CA ALA A 140 8.40 8.90 12.49
C ALA A 140 7.85 8.71 13.91
N GLY A 141 6.59 9.13 14.18
CA GLY A 141 5.95 8.93 15.48
C GLY A 141 5.93 7.46 15.95
N ARG A 142 5.85 6.50 15.00
CA ARG A 142 5.88 5.05 15.25
C ARG A 142 7.20 4.51 15.81
N VAL A 143 8.25 5.34 15.87
CA VAL A 143 9.45 5.00 16.66
C VAL A 143 9.10 4.91 18.15
N ARG A 144 8.11 5.66 18.61
CA ARG A 144 7.61 5.56 19.98
C ARG A 144 6.71 4.33 20.10
N LYS A 145 7.05 3.43 21.02
CA LYS A 145 6.34 2.15 21.21
C LYS A 145 4.83 2.30 21.35
N ARG A 146 4.37 3.28 22.13
CA ARG A 146 2.94 3.54 22.33
C ARG A 146 2.20 3.83 21.02
N GLU A 147 2.80 4.63 20.14
CA GLU A 147 2.18 5.00 18.86
C GLU A 147 2.25 3.87 17.85
N PHE A 148 3.31 3.06 17.92
CA PHE A 148 3.40 1.82 17.16
C PHE A 148 2.30 0.84 17.58
N ASP A 149 2.15 0.58 18.88
CA ASP A 149 1.17 -0.37 19.41
C ASP A 149 -0.26 0.06 19.09
N ALA A 150 -0.58 1.34 19.25
CA ALA A 150 -1.89 1.88 18.86
C ALA A 150 -2.16 1.70 17.36
N TRP A 151 -1.16 1.92 16.50
CA TRP A 151 -1.31 1.64 15.08
C TRP A 151 -1.51 0.14 14.81
N VAL A 152 -0.80 -0.75 15.51
CA VAL A 152 -1.02 -2.19 15.35
C VAL A 152 -2.45 -2.55 15.73
N ASP A 153 -3.01 -2.02 16.82
CA ASP A 153 -4.42 -2.28 17.18
C ASP A 153 -5.38 -1.92 16.05
N THR A 154 -5.22 -0.72 15.47
CA THR A 154 -6.08 -0.28 14.35
C THR A 154 -5.99 -1.18 13.10
N LEU A 155 -4.89 -1.92 12.91
CA LEU A 155 -4.76 -2.86 11.79
C LEU A 155 -5.57 -4.14 12.00
N PHE A 156 -5.76 -4.56 13.25
CA PHE A 156 -6.42 -5.83 13.59
C PHE A 156 -7.90 -5.67 13.94
N GLU A 157 -8.39 -4.45 14.17
CA GLU A 157 -9.81 -4.17 14.43
C GLU A 157 -10.75 -4.39 13.22
N SER A 158 -10.21 -4.56 12.01
CA SER A 158 -11.00 -4.69 10.78
C SER A 158 -10.86 -6.03 10.05
N ARG A 159 -10.51 -7.10 10.76
CA ARG A 159 -10.54 -8.49 10.25
C ARG A 159 -11.77 -9.24 10.72
#